data_AF-A0A1T5I8P5-F1
#
_entry.id   AF-A0A1T5I8P5-F1
#
_cell.length_a   1.000
_cell.length_b   1.000
_cell.length_c   1.000
_cell.angle_alpha   90.00
_cell.angle_beta   90.00
_cell.angle_gamma   90.00
#
_symmetry.space_group_name_H-M   'P 1'
#
loop_
_entity.id
_entity.type
_entity.pdbx_description
1 polymer ?
#
loop_
_entity_poly.entity_id
_entity_poly.type
_entity_poly.pdbx_seq_one_letter_code
_entity_poly.pdbx_strand_id
1 'polypeptide(L)'
;MSSHPFPHLADGVTSTVENVDGNALAGPLSALFAADLTTALVTCRHCGDEAPLATAVVERDDSSDIVICRGCTHTLFTLHHSPAGLRLDLAGLAALAAPPDS
;
A
#
# COMPACT_ATOMS: atom_id res chain seq x y z
N MET A 1 47.92 -37.21 -3.67
CA MET A 1 46.50 -37.44 -4.01
C MET A 1 45.68 -37.23 -2.74
N SER A 2 45.21 -36.01 -2.51
CA SER A 2 44.16 -35.73 -1.52
C SER A 2 43.16 -34.80 -2.17
N SER A 3 42.07 -35.40 -2.62
CA SER A 3 40.90 -34.71 -3.16
C SER A 3 40.13 -34.15 -1.96
N HIS A 4 40.18 -32.83 -1.74
CA HIS A 4 39.21 -32.18 -0.86
C HIS A 4 37.93 -31.93 -1.68
N PRO A 5 36.76 -32.39 -1.23
CA PRO A 5 35.51 -32.10 -1.91
C PRO A 5 35.14 -30.64 -1.64
N PHE A 6 34.72 -29.91 -2.68
CA PHE A 6 34.04 -28.64 -2.49
C PHE A 6 32.75 -28.89 -1.67
N PRO A 7 32.48 -28.12 -0.62
CA PRO A 7 31.20 -28.20 0.05
C PRO A 7 30.10 -27.75 -0.93
N HIS A 8 29.13 -28.63 -1.16
CA HIS A 8 27.91 -28.31 -1.90
C HIS A 8 27.20 -27.15 -1.17
N LEU A 9 27.14 -25.98 -1.82
CA LEU A 9 26.18 -24.94 -1.49
C LEU A 9 24.79 -25.51 -1.82
N ALA A 10 24.08 -26.00 -0.82
CA ALA A 10 22.72 -26.49 -0.96
C ALA A 10 21.89 -26.09 0.25
N ASP A 11 21.60 -24.80 0.37
CA ASP A 11 20.47 -24.32 1.16
C ASP A 11 19.64 -23.38 0.28
N GLY A 12 19.01 -23.96 -0.73
CA GLY A 12 17.92 -23.30 -1.43
C GLY A 12 16.73 -23.22 -0.48
N VAL A 13 16.60 -22.10 0.23
CA VAL A 13 15.37 -21.79 0.97
C VAL A 13 14.23 -21.67 -0.04
N THR A 14 13.50 -22.76 -0.22
CA THR A 14 12.30 -22.78 -1.04
C THR A 14 11.18 -22.27 -0.14
N SER A 15 10.96 -20.96 -0.15
CA SER A 15 9.81 -20.36 0.54
C SER A 15 8.54 -20.91 -0.09
N THR A 16 7.80 -21.72 0.67
CA THR A 16 6.51 -22.25 0.23
C THR A 16 5.51 -21.10 0.19
N VAL A 17 5.05 -20.73 -1.00
CA VAL A 17 3.98 -19.76 -1.17
C VAL A 17 2.64 -20.46 -0.94
N GLU A 18 1.91 -20.04 0.09
CA GLU A 18 0.56 -20.52 0.38
C GLU A 18 -0.48 -19.66 -0.35
N ASN A 19 -1.42 -20.29 -1.05
CA ASN A 19 -2.57 -19.61 -1.62
C ASN A 19 -3.70 -19.61 -0.60
N VAL A 20 -3.87 -18.49 0.11
CA VAL A 20 -4.97 -18.25 1.04
C VAL A 20 -6.04 -17.37 0.41
N ASP A 21 -7.25 -17.42 0.94
CA ASP A 21 -8.32 -16.52 0.51
C ASP A 21 -8.11 -15.08 1.03
N GLY A 22 -8.77 -14.12 0.40
CA GLY A 22 -8.65 -12.70 0.75
C GLY A 22 -9.08 -12.35 2.17
N ASN A 23 -9.89 -13.17 2.86
CA ASN A 23 -10.29 -12.89 4.25
C ASN A 23 -9.11 -13.01 5.21
N ALA A 24 -8.02 -13.69 4.84
CA ALA A 24 -6.77 -13.69 5.60
C ALA A 24 -6.20 -12.26 5.79
N LEU A 25 -6.58 -11.31 4.92
CA LEU A 25 -6.19 -9.91 5.01
C LEU A 25 -7.04 -9.08 5.99
N ALA A 26 -8.10 -9.63 6.59
CA ALA A 26 -8.98 -8.88 7.50
C ALA A 26 -8.20 -8.22 8.66
N GLY A 27 -7.25 -8.94 9.26
CA GLY A 27 -6.36 -8.40 10.29
C GLY A 27 -5.44 -7.29 9.75
N PRO A 28 -4.54 -7.59 8.79
CA PRO A 28 -3.63 -6.59 8.21
C PRO A 28 -4.34 -5.33 7.66
N LEU A 29 -5.48 -5.48 6.99
CA LEU A 29 -6.24 -4.34 6.47
C LEU A 29 -6.94 -3.55 7.58
N SER A 30 -7.36 -4.20 8.68
CA SER A 30 -7.89 -3.46 9.82
C SER A 30 -6.86 -2.50 10.41
N ALA A 31 -5.57 -2.83 10.37
CA ALA A 31 -4.53 -1.90 10.81
C ALA A 31 -4.48 -0.65 9.91
N LEU A 32 -4.59 -0.80 8.59
CA LEU A 32 -4.62 0.35 7.67
C LEU A 32 -5.91 1.18 7.82
N PHE A 33 -7.07 0.54 7.84
CA PHE A 33 -8.36 1.24 7.83
C PHE A 33 -8.83 1.70 9.22
N ALA A 34 -8.31 1.15 10.32
CA ALA A 34 -8.57 1.62 11.68
C ALA A 34 -7.49 2.61 12.18
N ALA A 35 -6.28 2.59 11.60
CA ALA A 35 -5.28 3.61 11.89
C ALA A 35 -5.70 4.98 11.35
N ASP A 36 -5.12 6.03 11.93
CA ASP A 36 -5.21 7.36 11.37
C ASP A 36 -4.46 7.40 10.02
N LEU A 37 -5.22 7.21 8.94
CA LEU A 37 -4.72 7.19 7.58
C LEU A 37 -3.98 8.46 7.19
N THR A 38 -4.16 9.59 7.91
CA THR A 38 -3.39 10.81 7.60
C THR A 38 -1.88 10.61 7.82
N THR A 39 -1.49 9.66 8.67
CA THR A 39 -0.08 9.27 8.90
C THR A 39 0.41 8.16 7.98
N ALA A 40 -0.49 7.49 7.25
CA ALA A 40 -0.13 6.42 6.32
C ALA A 40 0.73 6.95 5.17
N LEU A 41 1.69 6.14 4.74
CA LEU A 41 2.52 6.46 3.58
C LEU A 41 1.79 6.05 2.30
N VAL A 42 1.76 6.96 1.33
CA VAL A 42 1.19 6.75 0.01
C VAL A 42 2.27 6.87 -1.06
N THR A 43 2.36 5.88 -1.94
CA THR A 43 3.31 5.89 -3.06
C THR A 43 2.57 6.15 -4.37
N CYS A 44 2.94 7.20 -5.09
CA CYS A 44 2.33 7.55 -6.37
C CYS A 44 2.71 6.55 -7.46
N ARG A 45 1.72 5.96 -8.15
CA ARG A 45 1.97 5.07 -9.30
C ARG A 45 2.64 5.79 -10.47
N HIS A 46 2.43 7.10 -10.63
CA HIS A 46 2.90 7.85 -11.79
C HIS A 46 4.35 8.31 -11.64
N CYS A 47 4.70 8.97 -10.53
CA CYS A 47 6.05 9.51 -10.32
C CYS A 47 6.89 8.76 -9.27
N GLY A 48 6.30 7.82 -8.53
CA GLY A 48 6.99 7.07 -7.48
C GLY A 48 7.20 7.84 -6.17
N ASP A 49 6.72 9.08 -6.06
CA ASP A 49 6.82 9.89 -4.85
C ASP A 49 6.11 9.20 -3.68
N GLU A 50 6.79 9.10 -2.54
CA GLU A 50 6.29 8.49 -1.31
C GLU A 50 6.28 9.52 -0.19
N ALA A 51 5.10 9.77 0.36
CA ALA A 51 4.90 10.76 1.41
C ALA A 51 3.71 10.39 2.32
N PRO A 52 3.62 10.95 3.54
CA PRO A 52 2.43 10.82 4.37
C PRO A 52 1.20 11.38 3.67
N LEU A 53 0.05 10.72 3.80
CA LEU A 53 -1.21 11.13 3.19
C LEU A 53 -1.60 12.56 3.59
N ALA A 54 -1.33 12.97 4.83
CA ALA A 54 -1.58 14.33 5.33
C ALA A 54 -0.94 15.43 4.48
N THR A 55 0.09 15.11 3.68
CA THR A 55 0.76 16.06 2.81
C THR A 55 0.06 16.20 1.45
N ALA A 56 -0.76 15.25 1.01
CA ALA A 56 -1.40 15.28 -0.30
C ALA A 56 -2.30 16.50 -0.49
N VAL A 57 -2.58 16.85 -1.76
CA VAL A 57 -3.61 17.85 -2.09
C VAL A 57 -4.94 17.13 -2.19
N VAL A 58 -6.02 17.73 -1.67
CA VAL A 58 -7.37 17.15 -1.75
C VAL A 58 -8.32 18.16 -2.36
N GLU A 59 -8.98 17.77 -3.44
CA GLU A 59 -10.16 18.45 -3.97
C GLU A 59 -11.42 17.75 -3.43
N ARG A 60 -12.36 18.51 -2.88
CA ARG A 60 -13.53 17.97 -2.16
C ARG A 60 -14.83 18.61 -2.66
N ASP A 61 -15.85 17.78 -2.83
CA ASP A 61 -17.24 18.18 -3.04
C ASP A 61 -18.22 17.35 -2.19
N ASP A 62 -19.53 17.49 -2.43
CA ASP A 62 -20.59 16.82 -1.67
C ASP A 62 -20.59 15.29 -1.83
N SER A 63 -19.95 14.77 -2.88
CA SER A 63 -20.00 13.37 -3.27
C SER A 63 -18.64 12.68 -3.24
N SER A 64 -17.54 13.44 -3.20
CA SER A 64 -16.21 12.88 -3.38
C SER A 64 -15.07 13.72 -2.81
N ASP A 65 -14.01 13.00 -2.42
CA ASP A 65 -12.69 13.53 -2.14
C ASP A 65 -11.68 12.95 -3.14
N ILE A 66 -11.08 13.82 -3.94
CA ILE A 66 -10.05 13.46 -4.91
C ILE A 66 -8.69 13.81 -4.32
N VAL A 67 -7.87 12.80 -4.06
CA VAL A 67 -6.53 12.97 -3.49
C VAL A 67 -5.51 13.00 -4.61
N ILE A 68 -4.68 14.05 -4.62
CA ILE A 68 -3.78 14.41 -5.71
C ILE A 68 -2.33 14.43 -5.20
N CYS A 69 -1.43 13.82 -5.99
CA CYS A 69 0.00 13.81 -5.72
C CYS A 69 0.60 15.22 -5.81
N ARG A 70 1.30 15.65 -4.75
CA ARG A 70 1.99 16.95 -4.76
C ARG A 70 3.10 17.03 -5.80
N GLY A 71 3.80 15.91 -6.07
CA GLY A 71 4.96 15.88 -6.95
C GLY A 71 4.62 15.97 -8.44
N CYS A 72 3.49 15.40 -8.88
CA CYS A 72 3.15 15.30 -10.31
C CYS A 72 1.70 15.62 -10.67
N THR A 73 0.90 16.10 -9.71
CA THR A 73 -0.51 16.49 -9.87
C THR A 73 -1.46 15.42 -10.41
N HIS A 74 -1.03 14.17 -10.49
CA HIS A 74 -1.92 13.05 -10.82
C HIS A 74 -2.73 12.63 -9.60
N THR A 75 -3.95 12.18 -9.82
CA THR A 75 -4.81 11.59 -8.78
C THR A 75 -4.17 10.32 -8.22
N LEU A 76 -4.03 10.26 -6.89
CA LEU A 76 -3.62 9.08 -6.14
C LEU A 76 -4.82 8.14 -5.93
N PHE A 77 -5.92 8.67 -5.42
CA PHE A 77 -7.18 7.94 -5.24
C PHE A 77 -8.38 8.87 -5.10
N THR A 78 -9.57 8.29 -5.19
CA THR A 78 -10.84 9.00 -4.94
C THR A 78 -11.66 8.26 -3.89
N LEU A 79 -12.13 8.99 -2.88
CA LEU A 79 -13.10 8.50 -1.91
C LEU A 79 -14.48 9.07 -2.25
N HIS A 80 -15.40 8.20 -2.63
CA HIS A 80 -16.79 8.54 -2.91
C HIS A 80 -17.66 8.33 -1.68
N HIS A 81 -18.53 9.30 -1.40
CA HIS A 81 -19.47 9.30 -0.29
C HIS A 81 -20.91 9.25 -0.84
N SER A 82 -21.72 8.34 -0.32
CA SER A 82 -23.13 8.24 -0.69
C SER A 82 -23.96 7.73 0.49
N PRO A 83 -25.31 7.85 0.44
CA PRO A 83 -26.17 7.20 1.42
C PRO A 83 -26.03 5.66 1.48
N ALA A 84 -25.50 5.03 0.42
CA ALA A 84 -25.24 3.60 0.37
C ALA A 84 -23.89 3.20 1.03
N GLY A 85 -23.05 4.17 1.36
CA GLY A 85 -21.74 3.96 1.99
C GLY A 85 -20.58 4.62 1.23
N LEU A 86 -19.37 4.23 1.63
CA LEU A 86 -18.11 4.71 1.07
C LEU A 86 -17.59 3.78 -0.03
N ARG A 87 -16.98 4.36 -1.05
CA ARG A 87 -16.23 3.62 -2.06
C ARG A 87 -14.87 4.28 -2.28
N LEU A 88 -13.81 3.49 -2.25
CA LEU A 88 -12.44 3.96 -2.41
C LEU A 88 -11.83 3.40 -3.69
N ASP A 89 -11.51 4.27 -4.63
CA ASP A 89 -10.90 3.93 -5.92
C ASP A 89 -9.39 4.23 -5.89
N LEU A 90 -8.55 3.19 -5.86
CA LEU A 90 -7.11 3.27 -5.57
C LEU A 90 -6.19 3.19 -6.82
N ALA A 91 -6.71 3.48 -8.02
CA ALA A 91 -5.98 3.21 -9.27
C ALA A 91 -4.65 3.98 -9.42
N GLY A 92 -4.56 5.19 -8.87
CA GLY A 92 -3.35 6.03 -8.90
C GLY A 92 -2.33 5.73 -7.81
N LEU A 93 -2.67 4.86 -6.87
CA LEU A 93 -1.79 4.39 -5.79
C LEU A 93 -0.98 3.17 -6.25
N ALA A 94 0.33 3.23 -6.04
CA ALA A 94 1.20 2.07 -6.16
C ALA A 94 1.20 1.26 -4.86
N ALA A 95 1.27 1.94 -3.72
CA ALA A 95 1.27 1.31 -2.40
C ALA A 95 0.64 2.22 -1.34
N LEU A 96 0.00 1.61 -0.36
CA LEU A 96 -0.46 2.21 0.88
C LEU A 96 0.18 1.42 2.03
N ALA A 97 0.88 2.11 2.92
CA ALA A 97 1.55 1.48 4.05
C ALA A 97 1.17 2.17 5.36
N ALA A 98 1.08 1.37 6.43
CA ALA A 98 0.99 1.90 7.78
C ALA A 98 2.26 2.72 8.07
N PRO A 99 2.17 3.76 8.92
CA PRO A 99 3.38 4.42 9.41
C PRO A 99 4.29 3.36 10.07
N PRO A 100 5.63 3.55 10.02
CA PRO A 100 6.54 2.67 10.74
C PRO A 100 6.23 2.70 12.24
N ASP A 101 6.23 1.53 12.89
CA ASP A 101 6.09 1.43 14.34
C ASP A 101 7.21 2.24 15.01
N SER A 102 6.84 3.26 15.79
CA SER A 102 7.77 4.11 16.56
C SER A 102 8.01 3.56 17.95
#